data_AF-A0A926QN06-F1
#
_entry.id   AF-A0A926QN06-F1
#
_cell.length_a   1.000
_cell.length_b   1.000
_cell.length_c   1.000
_cell.angle_alpha   90.00
_cell.angle_beta   90.00
_cell.angle_gamma   90.00
#
_symmetry.space_group_name_H-M   'P 1'
#
loop_
_entity.id
_entity.type
_entity.pdbx_description
1 polymer ?
#
loop_
_entity_poly.entity_id
_entity_poly.type
_entity_poly.pdbx_seq_one_letter_code
_entity_poly.pdbx_strand_id
1 'polypeptide(L)'
;MIVEHSIEVGRIGQLPRILYIGNEVSKMLAVVCINKRVETLKRLETYSYQVAYYVLQDEGLAIEATITALLELSMVDDFYMKPLPVQLDITKKTTIKNSIAVRQKNFRIIE
;
A
#
# COMPACT_ATOMS: atom_id res chain seq x y z
N MET A 1 34.81 21.99 -8.52
CA MET A 1 35.39 21.87 -7.18
C MET A 1 34.83 23.02 -6.37
N ILE A 2 33.70 22.82 -5.71
CA ILE A 2 33.01 23.88 -4.96
C ILE A 2 33.26 23.57 -3.48
N VAL A 3 33.86 24.54 -2.82
CA VAL A 3 34.45 24.49 -1.49
C VAL A 3 33.34 24.44 -0.44
N GLU A 4 33.42 23.48 0.48
CA GLU A 4 32.60 23.44 1.68
C GLU A 4 32.91 24.66 2.57
N HIS A 5 31.87 25.37 3.01
CA HIS A 5 31.96 26.30 4.14
C HIS A 5 30.89 25.90 5.16
N SER A 6 31.31 25.05 6.09
CA SER A 6 30.62 24.82 7.35
C SER A 6 30.79 26.07 8.23
N ILE A 7 29.69 26.69 8.65
CA ILE A 7 29.70 27.70 9.73
C ILE A 7 28.98 27.07 10.93
N GLU A 8 29.72 26.80 12.00
CA GLU A 8 29.18 26.35 13.28
C GLU A 8 28.70 27.53 14.17
N VAL A 9 27.40 27.51 14.42
CA VAL A 9 26.60 27.78 15.65
C VAL A 9 27.07 28.84 16.68
N GLY A 10 26.20 29.84 16.90
CA GLY A 10 26.10 30.60 18.16
C GLY A 10 24.63 30.87 18.55
N ARG A 11 24.22 30.39 19.74
CA ARG A 11 22.83 30.35 20.27
C ARG A 11 22.22 31.74 20.53
N ILE A 12 21.00 31.98 20.02
CA ILE A 12 19.80 32.39 20.80
C ILE A 12 18.53 32.26 19.92
N GLY A 13 17.61 31.37 20.30
CA GLY A 13 16.16 31.61 20.12
C GLY A 13 15.49 31.51 18.74
N GLN A 14 16.08 30.88 17.71
CA GLN A 14 15.33 30.57 16.49
C GLN A 14 15.76 29.23 15.90
N LEU A 15 14.82 28.27 15.87
CA LEU A 15 14.98 27.03 15.12
C LEU A 15 15.39 27.39 13.69
N PRO A 16 16.36 26.67 13.09
CA PRO A 16 16.68 26.88 11.69
C PRO A 16 15.39 26.67 10.90
N ARG A 17 14.90 27.74 10.27
CA ARG A 17 13.94 27.60 9.17
C ARG A 17 14.68 26.81 8.11
N ILE A 18 14.48 25.50 8.10
CA ILE A 18 14.76 24.70 6.91
C ILE A 18 13.94 25.39 5.84
N LEU A 19 14.65 26.04 4.93
CA LEU A 19 14.14 26.72 3.77
C LEU A 19 13.09 25.82 3.16
N TYR A 20 11.83 26.26 3.15
CA TYR A 20 10.70 25.53 2.59
C TYR A 20 11.02 25.30 1.11
N ILE A 21 11.62 24.16 0.78
CA ILE A 21 11.85 23.75 -0.59
C ILE A 21 10.48 23.40 -1.15
N GLY A 22 9.84 24.41 -1.73
CA GLY A 22 8.70 24.38 -2.65
C GLY A 22 7.65 23.30 -2.43
N ASN A 23 6.43 23.76 -2.14
CA ASN A 23 5.16 23.02 -2.28
C ASN A 23 5.15 22.04 -3.48
N GLU A 24 5.76 22.42 -4.61
CA GLU A 24 5.86 21.61 -5.83
C GLU A 24 6.74 20.35 -5.73
N VAL A 25 7.89 20.41 -5.03
CA VAL A 25 8.76 19.22 -4.85
C VAL A 25 8.09 18.21 -3.93
N SER A 26 7.44 18.68 -2.87
CA SER A 26 6.68 17.83 -1.95
C SER A 26 5.48 17.16 -2.64
N LYS A 27 4.74 17.91 -3.47
CA LYS A 27 3.67 17.37 -4.33
C LYS A 27 4.19 16.31 -5.31
N MET A 28 5.30 16.58 -5.98
CA MET A 28 5.91 15.64 -6.93
C MET A 28 6.32 14.34 -6.24
N LEU A 29 6.95 14.43 -5.06
CA LEU A 29 7.31 13.24 -4.26
C LEU A 29 6.09 12.45 -3.81
N ALA A 30 5.00 13.12 -3.43
CA ALA A 30 3.74 12.46 -3.08
C ALA A 30 3.16 11.67 -4.28
N VAL A 31 3.16 12.25 -5.48
CA VAL A 31 2.70 11.58 -6.71
C VAL A 31 3.55 10.34 -7.01
N VAL A 32 4.88 10.44 -6.90
CA VAL A 32 5.78 9.30 -7.10
C VAL A 32 5.49 8.18 -6.09
N CYS A 33 5.28 8.53 -4.82
CA CYS A 33 4.93 7.56 -3.78
C CYS A 33 3.60 6.85 -4.09
N ILE A 34 2.56 7.60 -4.50
CA ILE A 34 1.26 7.03 -4.88
C ILE A 34 1.42 6.07 -6.07
N ASN A 35 2.14 6.47 -7.11
CA ASN A 35 2.36 5.63 -8.29
C ASN A 35 3.05 4.30 -7.93
N LYS A 36 4.05 4.35 -7.04
CA LYS A 36 4.73 3.13 -6.55
C LYS A 36 3.79 2.21 -5.77
N ARG A 37 2.88 2.78 -4.96
CA ARG A 37 1.86 2.00 -4.24
C ARG A 37 0.87 1.35 -5.20
N VAL A 38 0.37 2.10 -6.18
CA VAL A 38 -0.52 1.58 -7.23
C VAL A 38 0.14 0.45 -8.01
N GLU A 39 1.40 0.62 -8.41
CA GLU A 39 2.16 -0.42 -9.12
C GLU A 39 2.32 -1.68 -8.27
N THR A 40 2.61 -1.51 -6.97
CA THR A 40 2.71 -2.64 -6.03
C THR A 40 1.39 -3.40 -5.95
N LEU A 41 0.26 -2.70 -5.78
CA LEU A 41 -1.06 -3.35 -5.71
C LEU A 41 -1.45 -4.04 -7.03
N LYS A 42 -1.17 -3.41 -8.19
CA LYS A 42 -1.40 -4.03 -9.51
C LYS A 42 -0.63 -5.33 -9.69
N ARG A 43 0.63 -5.39 -9.24
CA ARG A 43 1.43 -6.63 -9.30
C ARG A 43 0.83 -7.75 -8.44
N LEU A 44 0.09 -7.41 -7.39
CA LEU A 44 -0.54 -8.36 -6.47
C LEU A 44 -1.98 -8.73 -6.88
N GLU A 45 -2.56 -8.03 -7.85
CA GLU A 45 -3.95 -8.23 -8.28
C GLU A 45 -4.17 -9.64 -8.82
N THR A 46 -3.37 -10.08 -9.79
CA THR A 46 -3.49 -11.43 -10.37
C THR A 46 -3.28 -12.52 -9.31
N TYR A 47 -2.31 -12.34 -8.41
CA TYR A 47 -2.05 -13.30 -7.34
C TYR A 47 -3.23 -13.39 -6.36
N SER A 48 -3.76 -12.24 -5.95
CA SER A 48 -4.94 -12.16 -5.08
C SER A 48 -6.16 -12.81 -5.73
N TYR A 49 -6.38 -12.55 -7.02
CA TYR A 49 -7.47 -13.16 -7.78
C TYR A 49 -7.34 -14.68 -7.84
N GLN A 50 -6.16 -15.21 -8.17
CA GLN A 50 -5.93 -16.66 -8.23
C GLN A 50 -6.17 -17.33 -6.87
N VAL A 51 -5.69 -16.73 -5.79
CA VAL A 51 -5.92 -17.24 -4.43
C VAL A 51 -7.42 -17.21 -4.09
N ALA A 52 -8.11 -16.10 -4.38
CA ALA A 52 -9.53 -15.96 -4.09
C ALA A 52 -10.37 -16.95 -4.91
N TYR A 53 -10.08 -17.09 -6.20
CA TYR A 53 -10.76 -18.02 -7.10
C TYR A 53 -10.54 -19.47 -6.68
N TYR A 54 -9.33 -19.82 -6.26
CA TYR A 54 -9.06 -21.16 -5.73
C TYR A 54 -9.92 -21.49 -4.50
N VAL A 55 -10.13 -20.51 -3.61
CA VAL A 55 -10.92 -20.69 -2.38
C VAL A 55 -12.44 -20.69 -2.63
N LEU A 56 -12.91 -19.88 -3.58
CA LEU A 56 -14.33 -19.62 -3.79
C LEU A 56 -14.94 -20.41 -4.93
N GLN A 57 -14.14 -20.77 -5.96
CA GLN A 57 -14.59 -21.42 -7.19
C GLN A 57 -15.72 -20.66 -7.91
N ASP A 58 -15.82 -19.36 -7.67
CA ASP A 58 -16.80 -18.44 -8.23
C ASP A 58 -16.08 -17.15 -8.62
N GLU A 59 -16.21 -16.75 -9.89
CA GLU A 59 -15.51 -15.58 -10.45
C GLU A 59 -15.99 -14.27 -9.83
N GLY A 60 -17.30 -14.10 -9.63
CA GLY A 60 -17.88 -12.88 -9.06
C GLY A 60 -17.44 -12.68 -7.62
N LEU A 61 -17.53 -13.74 -6.79
CA LEU A 61 -17.09 -13.69 -5.40
C LEU A 61 -15.56 -13.53 -5.30
N ALA A 62 -14.79 -14.11 -6.23
CA ALA A 62 -13.34 -13.97 -6.26
C ALA A 62 -12.92 -12.52 -6.57
N ILE A 63 -13.60 -11.86 -7.51
CA ILE A 63 -13.38 -10.44 -7.81
C ILE A 63 -13.70 -9.59 -6.57
N GLU A 64 -14.85 -9.80 -5.92
CA GLU A 64 -15.23 -9.05 -4.70
C GLU A 64 -14.18 -9.21 -3.59
N ALA A 65 -13.76 -10.44 -3.32
CA ALA A 65 -12.74 -10.73 -2.31
C ALA A 65 -11.37 -10.11 -2.66
N THR A 66 -10.99 -10.11 -3.93
CA THR A 66 -9.74 -9.51 -4.43
C THR A 66 -9.74 -8.00 -4.23
N ILE A 67 -10.80 -7.32 -4.65
CA ILE A 67 -10.93 -5.86 -4.49
C ILE A 67 -10.87 -5.49 -3.00
N THR A 68 -11.60 -6.22 -2.16
CA THR A 68 -11.64 -5.96 -0.72
C THR A 68 -10.27 -6.17 -0.07
N ALA A 69 -9.56 -7.24 -0.45
CA ALA A 69 -8.23 -7.52 0.04
C ALA A 69 -7.21 -6.44 -0.38
N LEU A 70 -7.19 -6.04 -1.65
CA LEU A 70 -6.28 -4.99 -2.14
C LEU A 70 -6.59 -3.64 -1.49
N LEU A 71 -7.86 -3.31 -1.28
CA LEU A 71 -8.25 -2.10 -0.56
C LEU A 71 -7.76 -2.13 0.89
N GLU A 72 -7.89 -3.25 1.59
CA GLU A 72 -7.37 -3.41 2.95
C GLU A 72 -5.84 -3.26 2.99
N LEU A 73 -5.11 -3.92 2.09
CA LEU A 73 -3.66 -3.77 1.98
C LEU A 73 -3.25 -2.33 1.64
N SER A 74 -4.09 -1.61 0.89
CA SER A 74 -3.79 -0.25 0.49
C SER A 74 -3.67 0.72 1.66
N MET A 75 -4.35 0.42 2.78
CA MET A 75 -4.41 1.22 4.00
C MET A 75 -3.23 0.96 4.95
N VAL A 76 -2.39 -0.06 4.69
CA VAL A 76 -1.28 -0.43 5.56
C VAL A 76 0.01 0.15 5.00
N ASP A 77 0.42 1.34 5.47
CA ASP A 77 1.60 2.05 4.93
C ASP A 77 2.90 1.22 4.97
N ASP A 78 3.13 0.48 6.05
CA ASP A 78 4.32 -0.36 6.21
C ASP A 78 4.36 -1.56 5.25
N PHE A 79 3.24 -1.92 4.63
CA PHE A 79 3.17 -3.02 3.67
C PHE A 79 4.12 -2.80 2.50
N TYR A 80 4.14 -1.57 1.96
CA TYR A 80 4.91 -1.21 0.76
C TYR A 80 6.43 -1.21 0.98
N MET A 81 6.87 -1.18 2.23
CA MET A 81 8.29 -1.21 2.60
C MET A 81 8.80 -2.64 2.85
N LYS A 82 7.91 -3.64 2.89
CA LYS A 82 8.30 -5.03 3.13
C LYS A 82 8.91 -5.66 1.87
N PRO A 83 9.84 -6.62 2.02
CA PRO A 83 10.30 -7.43 0.90
C PRO A 83 9.16 -8.17 0.19
N LEU A 84 9.28 -8.39 -1.12
CA LEU A 84 8.25 -9.05 -1.93
C LEU A 84 7.75 -10.40 -1.35
N PRO A 85 8.61 -11.32 -0.85
CA PRO A 85 8.13 -12.56 -0.25
C PRO A 85 7.19 -12.35 0.95
N VAL A 86 7.45 -11.31 1.76
CA VAL A 86 6.62 -10.95 2.91
C VAL A 86 5.33 -10.29 2.43
N GLN A 87 5.39 -9.45 1.39
CA GLN A 87 4.17 -8.90 0.78
C GLN A 87 3.26 -10.01 0.26
N LEU A 88 3.81 -11.01 -0.44
CA LEU A 88 3.03 -12.14 -0.96
C LEU A 88 2.37 -12.97 0.14
N ASP A 89 3.07 -13.25 1.25
CA ASP A 89 2.49 -13.96 2.39
C ASP A 89 1.35 -13.18 3.05
N ILE A 90 1.54 -11.88 3.27
CA ILE A 90 0.50 -11.00 3.82
C ILE A 90 -0.69 -10.95 2.87
N THR A 91 -0.45 -10.72 1.57
CA THR A 91 -1.49 -10.69 0.55
C THR A 91 -2.29 -11.98 0.56
N LYS A 92 -1.64 -13.15 0.54
CA LYS A 92 -2.31 -14.46 0.59
C LYS A 92 -3.24 -14.57 1.79
N LYS A 93 -2.76 -14.24 2.99
CA LYS A 93 -3.55 -14.31 4.24
C LYS A 93 -4.74 -13.37 4.20
N THR A 94 -4.52 -12.12 3.77
CA THR A 94 -5.58 -11.11 3.64
C THR A 94 -6.63 -11.52 2.60
N THR A 95 -6.21 -12.07 1.45
CA THR A 95 -7.10 -12.58 0.43
C THR A 95 -7.94 -13.75 0.96
N ILE A 96 -7.33 -14.76 1.57
CA ILE A 96 -8.07 -15.92 2.13
C ILE A 96 -9.10 -15.45 3.16
N LYS A 97 -8.71 -14.54 4.06
CA LYS A 97 -9.63 -13.96 5.05
C LYS A 97 -10.83 -13.30 4.39
N ASN A 98 -10.61 -12.47 3.37
CA ASN A 98 -11.68 -11.77 2.66
C ASN A 98 -12.54 -12.73 1.82
N SER A 99 -11.95 -13.78 1.23
CA SER A 99 -12.72 -14.83 0.55
C SER A 99 -13.68 -15.54 1.50
N ILE A 100 -13.24 -15.87 2.72
CA ILE A 100 -14.13 -16.47 3.73
C ILE A 100 -15.26 -15.51 4.10
N ALA A 101 -14.95 -14.22 4.29
CA ALA A 101 -15.95 -13.21 4.63
C ALA A 101 -17.00 -13.01 3.54
N VAL A 102 -16.58 -12.89 2.28
CA VAL A 102 -17.47 -12.78 1.11
C VAL A 102 -18.38 -14.00 1.02
N ARG A 103 -17.84 -15.22 1.19
CA ARG A 103 -18.64 -16.44 1.20
C ARG A 103 -19.72 -16.42 2.30
N GLN A 104 -19.35 -16.03 3.52
CA GLN A 104 -20.29 -15.93 4.64
C GLN A 104 -21.38 -14.89 4.40
N LYS A 105 -21.03 -13.74 3.83
CA LYS A 105 -21.98 -12.70 3.43
C LYS A 105 -22.97 -13.24 2.40
N ASN A 106 -22.48 -13.97 1.39
CA ASN A 106 -23.34 -14.53 0.35
C ASN A 106 -24.33 -15.58 0.90
N PHE A 107 -23.89 -16.44 1.83
CA PHE A 107 -24.79 -17.41 2.47
C PHE A 107 -25.93 -16.76 3.28
N ARG A 108 -25.70 -15.59 3.88
CA ARG A 108 -26.69 -14.88 4.70
C ARG A 108 -27.73 -14.09 3.90
N ILE A 109 -27.56 -13.95 2.58
CA ILE A 109 -28.49 -13.20 1.72
C ILE A 109 -29.60 -14.11 1.16
N ILE A 110 -29.46 -15.44 1.31
CA ILE A 110 -30.37 -16.46 0.77
C ILE A 110 -31.35 -17.00 1.84
N GLU A 111 -31.32 -16.44 3.07
CA GLU A 111 -32.32 -16.67 4.14
C GLU A 111 -33.26 -15.46 4.26
#